data_AF-A0A3P7NA32-F1
#
_entry.id   AF-A0A3P7NA32-F1
#
_cell.length_a   1.000
_cell.length_b   1.000
_cell.length_c   1.000
_cell.angle_alpha   90.00
_cell.angle_beta   90.00
_cell.angle_gamma   90.00
#
_symmetry.space_group_name_H-M   'P 1'
#
loop_
_entity.id
_entity.type
_entity.pdbx_description
1 polymer ?
#
loop_
_entity_poly.entity_id
_entity_poly.type
_entity_poly.pdbx_seq_one_letter_code
_entity_poly.pdbx_strand_id
1 'polypeptide(L)'
;MQPPTRVSTTTAHDLLFAEDYVLNITTEADIQRNMELLAAGCSNFGLTINTNKTVLMHQQPSAANYATQRIKVNGAELNSVENFGYLGSTLSRNKIIDE
;
A
#
# COMPACT_ATOMS: atom_id res chain seq x y z
N MET A 1 -6.33 53.08 7.75
CA MET A 1 -5.28 52.53 6.88
C MET A 1 -5.03 51.10 7.30
N GLN A 2 -5.28 50.12 6.42
CA GLN A 2 -5.10 48.69 6.72
C GLN A 2 -3.70 48.26 6.27
N PRO A 3 -2.91 47.56 7.10
CA PRO A 3 -1.56 47.17 6.73
C PRO A 3 -1.58 46.09 5.63
N PRO A 4 -0.65 46.12 4.68
CA PRO A 4 -0.58 45.13 3.61
C PRO A 4 -0.13 43.78 4.17
N THR A 5 -0.95 42.74 3.97
CA THR A 5 -0.61 41.37 4.35
C THR A 5 0.32 40.77 3.31
N ARG A 6 1.52 40.37 3.70
CA ARG A 6 2.51 39.78 2.80
C ARG A 6 2.25 38.27 2.66
N VAL A 7 1.68 37.87 1.53
CA VAL A 7 1.51 36.44 1.16
C VAL A 7 2.84 35.96 0.59
N SER A 8 3.43 34.92 1.19
CA SER A 8 4.64 34.28 0.66
C SER A 8 4.25 32.94 0.06
N THR A 9 4.53 32.77 -1.23
CA THR A 9 4.30 31.52 -1.96
C THR A 9 5.58 30.70 -1.88
N THR A 10 5.56 29.62 -1.09
CA THR A 10 6.66 28.67 -1.03
C THR A 10 6.36 27.52 -1.99
N THR A 11 7.13 27.41 -3.07
CA THR A 11 7.08 26.25 -3.96
C THR A 11 8.01 25.18 -3.39
N ALA A 12 7.42 24.10 -2.86
CA ALA A 12 8.19 22.91 -2.49
C ALA A 12 8.51 22.15 -3.79
N HIS A 13 9.80 22.05 -4.13
CA HIS A 13 10.25 21.56 -5.43
C HIS A 13 10.56 20.07 -5.48
N ASP A 14 10.78 19.40 -4.34
CA ASP A 14 10.95 17.95 -4.28
C ASP A 14 10.52 17.44 -2.91
N LEU A 15 9.42 16.70 -2.90
CA LEU A 15 8.96 15.96 -1.73
C LEU A 15 9.25 14.49 -2.02
N LEU A 16 10.47 14.06 -1.70
CA LEU A 16 10.89 12.66 -1.78
C LEU A 16 10.13 11.85 -0.72
N PHE A 17 8.91 11.44 -1.04
CA PHE A 17 8.17 10.48 -0.24
C PHE A 17 8.69 9.08 -0.57
N ALA A 18 8.93 8.27 0.47
CA ALA A 18 8.96 6.82 0.27
C ALA A 18 7.57 6.42 -0.26
N GLU A 19 7.52 5.92 -1.50
CA GLU A 19 6.28 5.54 -2.18
C GLU A 19 5.71 4.18 -1.70
N ASP A 20 6.41 3.50 -0.79
CA ASP A 20 6.03 2.16 -0.34
C ASP A 20 5.11 2.23 0.89
N TYR A 21 3.90 1.66 0.73
CA TYR A 21 2.94 1.47 1.82
C TYR A 21 2.80 -0.02 2.13
N VAL A 22 2.93 -0.38 3.41
CA VAL A 22 2.71 -1.74 3.92
C VAL A 22 1.44 -1.75 4.76
N LEU A 23 0.52 -2.66 4.44
CA LEU A 23 -0.76 -2.78 5.11
C LEU A 23 -0.90 -4.16 5.72
N ASN A 24 -1.16 -4.23 7.03
CA ASN A 24 -1.47 -5.47 7.74
C ASN A 24 -2.94 -5.43 8.19
N ILE A 25 -3.78 -6.21 7.53
CA ILE A 25 -5.22 -6.30 7.80
C ILE A 25 -5.62 -7.76 7.93
N THR A 26 -6.57 -8.04 8.81
CA THR A 26 -7.00 -9.39 9.18
C THR A 26 -8.15 -9.94 8.33
N THR A 27 -8.90 -9.10 7.61
CA THR A 27 -10.05 -9.51 6.80
C THR A 27 -9.93 -9.07 5.34
N GLU A 28 -10.41 -9.92 4.42
CA GLU A 28 -10.38 -9.62 2.97
C GLU A 28 -11.21 -8.38 2.61
N ALA A 29 -12.39 -8.23 3.23
CA ALA A 29 -13.28 -7.10 3.00
C ALA A 29 -12.61 -5.77 3.41
N ASP A 30 -11.90 -5.77 4.54
CA ASP A 30 -11.16 -4.60 4.97
C ASP A 30 -9.95 -4.34 4.07
N ILE A 31 -9.25 -5.38 3.58
CA ILE A 31 -8.16 -5.20 2.61
C ILE A 31 -8.69 -4.51 1.35
N GLN A 32 -9.78 -5.04 0.76
CA GLN A 32 -10.37 -4.49 -0.45
C GLN A 32 -10.79 -3.04 -0.25
N ARG A 33 -11.49 -2.73 0.85
CA ARG A 33 -11.91 -1.37 1.19
C ARG A 33 -10.72 -0.42 1.36
N ASN A 34 -9.66 -0.86 2.05
CA ASN A 34 -8.48 -0.02 2.24
C ASN A 34 -7.71 0.21 0.94
N MET A 35 -7.65 -0.79 0.06
CA MET A 35 -7.05 -0.62 -1.27
C MET A 35 -7.84 0.38 -2.15
N GLU A 36 -9.18 0.38 -2.06
CA GLU A 36 -10.01 1.37 -2.74
C GLU A 36 -9.80 2.78 -2.17
N LEU A 37 -9.71 2.91 -0.85
CA LEU A 37 -9.40 4.19 -0.20
C LEU A 37 -8.01 4.68 -0.55
N LEU A 38 -7.02 3.78 -0.62
CA LEU A 38 -5.66 4.12 -1.04
C LEU A 38 -5.66 4.59 -2.50
N ALA A 39 -6.37 3.89 -3.40
CA ALA A 39 -6.48 4.28 -4.80
C ALA A 39 -7.13 5.67 -4.97
N ALA A 40 -8.22 5.92 -4.25
CA ALA A 40 -8.89 7.22 -4.25
C ALA A 40 -7.98 8.33 -3.68
N GLY A 41 -7.29 8.05 -2.57
CA GLY A 41 -6.31 8.94 -1.96
C GLY A 41 -5.19 9.30 -2.93
N CYS A 42 -4.54 8.30 -3.52
CA CYS A 42 -3.50 8.49 -4.54
C CYS A 42 -4.02 9.36 -5.69
N SER A 43 -5.20 9.06 -6.25
CA SER A 43 -5.78 9.85 -7.34
C SER A 43 -6.01 11.32 -6.95
N ASN A 44 -6.42 11.60 -5.71
CA ASN A 44 -6.62 12.97 -5.23
C ASN A 44 -5.30 13.76 -5.12
N PHE A 45 -4.18 13.07 -4.89
CA PHE A 45 -2.84 13.65 -4.89
C PHE A 45 -2.16 13.61 -6.28
N GLY A 46 -2.87 13.17 -7.32
CA GLY A 46 -2.29 13.01 -8.67
C GLY A 46 -1.31 11.84 -8.80
N LEU A 47 -1.33 10.91 -7.84
CA LEU A 47 -0.51 9.70 -7.83
C LEU A 47 -1.27 8.51 -8.42
N THR A 48 -0.54 7.58 -9.02
CA THR A 48 -1.09 6.32 -9.56
C THR A 48 -0.45 5.14 -8.85
N ILE A 49 -1.27 4.22 -8.33
CA ILE A 49 -0.78 2.97 -7.75
C ILE A 49 -0.25 2.08 -8.87
N ASN A 50 1.01 1.65 -8.74
CA ASN A 50 1.60 0.68 -9.65
C ASN A 50 1.19 -0.75 -9.24
N THR A 51 0.09 -1.23 -9.78
CA THR A 51 -0.45 -2.57 -9.50
C THR A 51 0.48 -3.71 -9.91
N ASN A 52 1.45 -3.47 -10.80
CA ASN A 52 2.45 -4.47 -11.15
C ASN A 52 3.53 -4.66 -10.07
N LYS A 53 3.75 -3.63 -9.23
CA LYS A 53 4.70 -3.67 -8.10
C LYS A 53 4.03 -4.00 -6.77
N THR A 54 2.73 -3.75 -6.65
CA THR A 54 1.96 -4.08 -5.44
C THR A 54 1.78 -5.59 -5.32
N VAL A 55 2.14 -6.14 -4.16
CA VAL A 55 2.02 -7.58 -3.86
C VAL A 55 1.20 -7.80 -2.60
N LEU A 56 0.56 -8.96 -2.51
CA LEU A 56 -0.24 -9.38 -1.38
C LEU A 56 0.40 -10.58 -0.69
N MET A 57 0.71 -10.47 0.60
CA MET A 57 1.10 -11.62 1.40
C MET A 57 -0.05 -12.08 2.28
N HIS A 58 -0.35 -13.38 2.24
CA HIS A 58 -1.42 -13.96 3.02
C HIS A 58 -0.89 -14.78 4.20
N GLN A 59 -0.96 -14.21 5.40
CA GLN A 59 -0.49 -14.82 6.64
C GLN A 59 -1.62 -15.54 7.39
N GLN A 60 -1.97 -16.77 6.99
CA GLN A 60 -2.93 -17.61 7.71
C GLN A 60 -2.29 -18.83 8.39
N PRO A 61 -2.90 -19.37 9.46
CA PRO A 61 -2.44 -20.61 10.10
C PRO A 61 -2.53 -21.78 9.13
N SER A 62 -1.50 -22.64 9.11
CA SER A 62 -1.20 -23.67 8.08
C SER A 62 -2.26 -24.76 7.84
N ALA A 63 -3.42 -24.72 8.50
CA ALA A 63 -4.40 -25.81 8.54
C ALA A 63 -5.74 -25.54 7.83
N ALA A 64 -6.02 -24.32 7.38
CA ALA A 64 -7.31 -23.98 6.75
C ALA A 64 -7.24 -24.03 5.22
N ASN A 65 -8.22 -24.70 4.59
CA ASN A 65 -8.34 -24.82 3.14
C ASN A 65 -8.35 -23.46 2.44
N TYR A 66 -7.55 -23.38 1.38
CA TYR A 66 -7.26 -22.21 0.57
C TYR A 66 -8.52 -21.62 -0.09
N ALA A 67 -9.08 -20.56 0.50
CA ALA A 67 -9.77 -19.57 -0.29
C ALA A 67 -8.71 -18.56 -0.75
N THR A 68 -8.40 -18.55 -2.05
CA THR A 68 -7.55 -17.51 -2.64
C THR A 68 -8.26 -16.18 -2.43
N GLN A 69 -7.75 -15.33 -1.53
CA GLN A 69 -8.24 -13.96 -1.38
C GLN A 69 -7.96 -13.20 -2.68
N ARG A 70 -9.00 -12.58 -3.26
CA ARG A 70 -8.92 -11.95 -4.59
C ARG A 70 -9.05 -10.45 -4.46
N ILE A 71 -7.97 -9.82 -4.03
CA ILE A 71 -7.91 -8.36 -3.86
C ILE A 71 -7.69 -7.71 -5.22
N LYS A 72 -8.47 -6.67 -5.50
CA LYS A 72 -8.38 -5.89 -6.74
C LYS A 72 -8.10 -4.43 -6.45
N VAL A 73 -7.23 -3.85 -7.27
CA VAL A 73 -6.91 -2.41 -7.28
C VAL A 73 -7.11 -1.92 -8.69
N ASN A 74 -7.93 -0.89 -8.89
CA ASN A 74 -8.24 -0.35 -10.23
C ASN A 74 -8.70 -1.45 -11.22
N GLY A 75 -9.40 -2.47 -10.72
CA GLY A 75 -9.86 -3.62 -11.51
C GLY A 75 -8.81 -4.72 -11.77
N ALA A 76 -7.53 -4.49 -11.46
CA ALA A 76 -6.46 -5.49 -11.57
C ALA A 76 -6.34 -6.30 -10.27
N GLU A 77 -6.25 -7.63 -10.38
CA GLU A 77 -6.03 -8.52 -9.24
C GLU A 77 -4.56 -8.49 -8.81
N LEU A 78 -4.30 -8.40 -7.50
CA LEU A 78 -2.93 -8.38 -6.96
C LEU A 78 -2.31 -9.77 -6.94
N ASN A 79 -1.01 -9.83 -7.22
CA ASN A 79 -0.25 -11.08 -7.11
C ASN A 79 0.01 -11.43 -5.66
N SER A 80 -0.18 -12.71 -5.32
CA SER A 80 0.21 -13.22 -4.00
C SER A 80 1.67 -13.65 -3.98
N VAL A 81 2.38 -13.36 -2.89
CA VAL A 81 3.78 -13.75 -2.68
C VAL A 81 3.96 -14.60 -1.42
N GLU A 82 4.99 -15.45 -1.43
CA GLU A 82 5.40 -16.26 -0.27
C GLU A 82 6.43 -15.55 0.61
N ASN A 83 7.25 -14.69 0.00
CA ASN A 83 8.29 -13.89 0.65
C ASN A 83 8.09 -12.42 0.28
N PHE A 84 8.18 -11.54 1.27
CA PHE A 84 7.98 -10.11 1.15
C PHE A 84 9.24 -9.38 1.60
N GLY A 85 9.96 -8.80 0.64
CA GLY A 85 11.14 -7.99 0.91
C GLY A 85 10.76 -6.56 1.24
N TYR A 86 11.28 -6.03 2.35
CA TYR A 86 11.09 -4.64 2.74
C TYR A 86 12.32 -4.11 3.49
N LEU A 87 12.88 -3.00 2.99
CA LEU A 87 14.03 -2.31 3.59
C LEU A 87 15.25 -3.21 3.91
N GLY A 88 15.47 -4.25 3.11
CA GLY A 88 16.60 -5.17 3.26
C GLY A 88 16.33 -6.41 4.10
N SER A 89 15.15 -6.53 4.73
CA SER A 89 14.71 -7.77 5.37
C SER A 89 13.67 -8.49 4.53
N THR A 90 13.58 -9.82 4.69
CA THR A 90 12.58 -10.66 4.04
C THR A 90 11.67 -11.27 5.09
N LEU A 91 10.37 -10.99 5.00
CA LEU A 91 9.34 -11.65 5.79
C LEU A 91 8.78 -12.81 4.99
N SER A 92 8.72 -14.01 5.56
CA SER A 92 8.01 -15.14 4.96
C SER A 92 6.54 -15.18 5.35
N ARG A 93 5.73 -15.91 4.59
CA ARG A 93 4.34 -16.24 4.92
C ARG A 93 4.18 -16.81 6.33
N ASN A 94 5.19 -17.53 6.82
CA ASN A 94 5.21 -18.18 8.14
C ASN A 94 5.64 -17.24 9.27
N LYS A 95 5.72 -15.93 9.01
CA LYS A 95 6.12 -14.89 9.98
C LYS A 95 7.56 -15.05 10.50
N ILE A 96 8.42 -15.69 9.71
CA ILE A 96 9.86 -15.77 9.95
C ILE A 96 10.51 -14.60 9.20
N ILE A 97 11.39 -13.88 9.88
CA ILE A 97 12.19 -12.78 9.32
C ILE A 97 13.57 -13.35 8.99
N ASP A 98 14.06 -13.04 7.80
CA ASP A 98 15.42 -13.35 7.33
C ASP A 98 15.77 -14.83 7.54
N GLU A 99 15.07 -15.72 6.82
CA GLU A 99 15.32 -17.17 6.80
C GLU A 99 16.82 -17.52 6.77
#